data_AF-A0A3N1K1Z4-F1
#
_entry.id   AF-A0A3N1K1Z4-F1
#
_cell.length_a   1.000
_cell.length_b   1.000
_cell.length_c   1.000
_cell.angle_alpha   90.00
_cell.angle_beta   90.00
_cell.angle_gamma   90.00
#
_symmetry.space_group_name_H-M   'P 1'
#
loop_
_entity.id
_entity.type
_entity.pdbx_description
1 polymer ?
#
loop_
_entity_poly.entity_id
_entity_poly.type
_entity_poly.pdbx_seq_one_letter_code
_entity_poly.pdbx_strand_id
1 'polypeptide(L)'
;MTATPSATGPVRPAEPAPPVPGTYRHFKGGRYEVIGTGRHVDTEEALVFYRTLYGDRSHWVRPVAQFVERVTRDGWDGPRFVREEPQPEQPEQPEQPEPEPEPQSEPGTEP
;
A
#
# COMPACT_ATOMS: atom_id res chain seq x y z
N MET A 1 -6.75 -30.55 -33.47
CA MET A 1 -6.14 -30.68 -32.14
C MET A 1 -6.59 -29.47 -31.33
N THR A 2 -7.17 -29.75 -30.15
CA THR A 2 -7.50 -28.89 -29.00
C THR A 2 -7.45 -27.36 -29.14
N ALA A 3 -8.61 -26.74 -28.92
CA ALA A 3 -8.77 -25.33 -28.58
C ALA A 3 -8.30 -25.09 -27.12
N THR A 4 -7.53 -24.02 -26.90
CA THR A 4 -7.34 -23.40 -25.58
C THR A 4 -7.62 -21.91 -25.73
N PRO A 5 -8.77 -21.40 -25.26
CA PRO A 5 -8.90 -19.98 -24.98
C PRO A 5 -8.16 -19.71 -23.66
N SER A 6 -6.94 -19.15 -23.72
CA SER A 6 -6.34 -18.50 -22.54
C SER A 6 -7.05 -17.18 -22.30
N ALA A 7 -8.27 -17.26 -21.77
CA ALA A 7 -8.94 -16.16 -21.11
C ALA A 7 -8.59 -16.23 -19.62
N THR A 8 -7.34 -15.92 -19.27
CA THR A 8 -7.06 -15.32 -17.96
C THR A 8 -6.94 -13.83 -18.22
N GLY A 9 -8.09 -13.19 -18.47
CA GLY A 9 -8.19 -11.78 -18.11
C GLY A 9 -7.84 -11.68 -16.63
N PRO A 10 -7.16 -10.61 -16.16
CA PRO A 10 -6.87 -10.47 -14.75
C PRO A 10 -8.21 -10.62 -14.02
N VAL A 11 -8.31 -11.69 -13.24
CA VAL A 11 -9.46 -11.93 -12.38
C VAL A 11 -9.53 -10.67 -11.54
N ARG A 12 -10.49 -9.76 -11.81
CA ARG A 12 -10.64 -8.52 -11.05
C ARG A 12 -10.70 -8.94 -9.59
N PRO A 13 -9.63 -8.76 -8.78
CA PRO A 13 -9.73 -9.08 -7.37
C PRO A 13 -10.86 -8.20 -6.88
N ALA A 14 -11.78 -8.75 -6.08
CA ALA A 14 -12.87 -7.97 -5.50
C ALA A 14 -12.31 -6.64 -4.99
N GLU A 15 -12.65 -5.53 -5.66
CA GLU A 15 -12.01 -4.24 -5.44
C GLU A 15 -12.09 -3.94 -3.94
N PRO A 16 -10.94 -3.93 -3.23
CA PRO A 16 -10.99 -3.73 -1.80
C PRO A 16 -11.57 -2.34 -1.53
N ALA A 17 -12.42 -2.26 -0.52
CA ALA A 17 -13.08 -1.02 -0.17
C ALA A 17 -12.02 0.10 -0.01
N PRO A 18 -12.26 1.29 -0.60
CA PRO A 18 -11.29 2.37 -0.55
C PRO A 18 -11.04 2.73 0.93
N PRO A 19 -9.77 2.84 1.36
CA PRO A 19 -9.46 3.26 2.72
C PRO A 19 -10.03 4.65 2.99
N VAL A 20 -10.60 4.80 4.17
CA VAL A 20 -11.17 6.08 4.62
C VAL A 20 -10.02 7.05 4.88
N PRO A 21 -10.13 8.33 4.47
CA PRO A 21 -9.15 9.35 4.80
C PRO A 21 -8.92 9.45 6.32
N GLY A 22 -7.66 9.67 6.71
CA GLY A 22 -7.26 9.78 8.11
C GLY A 22 -5.86 9.21 8.39
N THR A 23 -5.51 9.08 9.65
CA THR A 23 -4.19 8.61 10.07
C THR A 23 -4.10 7.09 10.05
N TYR A 24 -3.02 6.56 9.50
CA TYR A 24 -2.68 5.15 9.45
C TYR A 24 -1.28 4.94 10.01
N ARG A 25 -1.09 3.85 10.73
CA ARG A 25 0.21 3.40 11.21
C ARG A 25 0.62 2.14 10.49
N HIS A 26 1.82 2.14 9.97
CA HIS A 26 2.45 0.96 9.41
C HIS A 26 2.95 0.05 10.53
N PHE A 27 2.95 -1.28 10.29
CA PHE A 27 3.44 -2.24 11.29
C PHE A 27 4.90 -1.99 11.73
N LYS A 28 5.72 -1.35 10.88
CA LYS A 28 7.11 -0.93 11.19
C LYS A 28 7.19 0.27 12.15
N GLY A 29 6.07 0.94 12.42
CA GLY A 29 5.98 2.09 13.33
C GLY A 29 5.80 3.46 12.66
N GLY A 30 6.07 3.57 11.36
CA GLY A 30 5.84 4.81 10.61
C GLY A 30 4.38 5.24 10.57
N ARG A 31 4.13 6.54 10.71
CA ARG A 31 2.79 7.15 10.63
C ARG A 31 2.58 7.85 9.30
N TYR A 32 1.40 7.63 8.74
CA TYR A 32 0.99 8.10 7.44
C TYR A 32 -0.42 8.68 7.53
N GLU A 33 -0.74 9.63 6.68
CA GLU A 33 -2.09 10.16 6.55
C GLU A 33 -2.61 9.87 5.15
N VAL A 34 -3.72 9.15 5.08
CA VAL A 34 -4.46 8.94 3.83
C VAL A 34 -5.27 10.20 3.56
N ILE A 35 -4.95 10.85 2.46
CA ILE A 35 -5.63 12.06 1.99
C ILE A 35 -6.89 11.66 1.22
N GLY A 36 -6.80 10.61 0.40
CA GLY A 36 -7.92 10.12 -0.38
C GLY A 36 -7.58 8.94 -1.28
N THR A 37 -8.55 8.55 -2.10
CA THR A 37 -8.39 7.53 -3.15
C THR A 37 -8.70 8.14 -4.51
N GLY A 38 -8.02 7.64 -5.53
CA GLY A 38 -8.21 8.01 -6.93
C GLY A 38 -8.28 6.78 -7.82
N ARG A 39 -8.57 6.99 -9.10
CA ARG A 39 -8.49 5.94 -10.13
C ARG A 39 -7.47 6.35 -11.18
N HIS A 40 -6.61 5.42 -11.56
CA HIS A 40 -5.69 5.60 -12.67
C HIS A 40 -6.48 5.60 -13.98
N VAL A 41 -6.36 6.63 -14.80
CA VAL A 41 -7.26 6.80 -15.97
C VAL A 41 -7.01 5.77 -17.07
N ASP A 42 -5.76 5.36 -17.27
CA ASP A 42 -5.39 4.41 -18.33
C ASP A 42 -5.66 2.95 -17.96
N THR A 43 -5.54 2.61 -16.68
CA THR A 43 -5.66 1.22 -16.18
C THR A 43 -6.91 0.98 -15.35
N GLU A 44 -7.66 2.05 -15.06
CA GLU A 44 -8.81 2.08 -14.14
C GLU A 44 -8.50 1.56 -12.73
N GLU A 45 -7.22 1.46 -12.36
CA GLU A 45 -6.80 0.88 -11.09
C GLU A 45 -7.04 1.85 -9.93
N ALA A 46 -7.58 1.35 -8.82
CA ALA A 46 -7.78 2.12 -7.60
C ALA A 46 -6.44 2.42 -6.91
N LEU A 47 -6.14 3.70 -6.74
CA LEU A 47 -4.92 4.19 -6.09
C LEU A 47 -5.28 4.91 -4.79
N VAL A 48 -4.40 4.81 -3.79
CA VAL A 48 -4.49 5.59 -2.54
C VAL A 48 -3.43 6.69 -2.55
N PHE A 49 -3.86 7.89 -2.19
CA PHE A 49 -2.99 9.05 -1.98
C PHE A 49 -2.79 9.24 -0.48
N TYR A 50 -1.55 9.16 -0.03
CA TYR A 50 -1.19 9.32 1.37
C TYR A 50 0.12 10.10 1.52
N ARG A 51 0.36 10.68 2.68
CA ARG A 51 1.62 11.36 3.01
C ARG A 51 2.24 10.81 4.26
N THR A 52 3.56 10.90 4.37
CA THR A 52 4.25 10.67 5.64
C THR A 52 3.89 11.78 6.64
N LEU A 53 3.72 11.43 7.90
CA LEU A 53 3.52 12.40 8.99
C LEU A 53 4.84 12.71 9.73
N TYR A 54 5.97 12.42 9.09
CA TYR A 54 7.32 12.60 9.61
C TYR A 54 8.25 13.09 8.49
N GLY A 55 9.41 13.63 8.88
CA GLY A 55 10.41 14.15 7.94
C GLY A 55 9.87 15.27 7.06
N ASP A 56 10.04 15.13 5.75
CA ASP A 56 9.64 16.09 4.71
C ASP A 56 8.13 16.07 4.37
N ARG A 57 7.35 15.16 5.00
CA ARG A 57 5.92 14.96 4.72
C ARG A 57 5.63 14.69 3.23
N SER A 58 6.50 13.92 2.59
CA SER A 58 6.38 13.51 1.19
C SER A 58 5.06 12.80 0.89
N HIS A 59 4.56 13.04 -0.33
CA HIS A 59 3.33 12.44 -0.84
C HIS A 59 3.65 11.17 -1.64
N TRP A 60 2.89 10.12 -1.38
CA TRP A 60 3.06 8.80 -1.96
C TRP A 60 1.74 8.32 -2.56
N VAL A 61 1.87 7.53 -3.62
CA VAL A 61 0.75 6.93 -4.33
C VAL A 61 1.00 5.43 -4.44
N ARG A 62 0.02 4.62 -4.06
CA ARG A 62 0.13 3.16 -4.14
C ARG A 62 -1.22 2.53 -4.49
N PRO A 63 -1.26 1.40 -5.20
CA PRO A 63 -2.51 0.67 -5.43
C PRO A 63 -3.23 0.33 -4.13
N VAL A 64 -4.55 0.54 -4.09
CA VAL A 64 -5.38 0.27 -2.90
C VAL A 64 -5.25 -1.20 -2.49
N ALA A 65 -5.19 -2.11 -3.45
CA ALA A 65 -5.01 -3.54 -3.20
C ALA A 65 -3.75 -3.86 -2.38
N GLN A 66 -2.64 -3.17 -2.65
CA GLN A 66 -1.40 -3.32 -1.90
C GLN A 66 -1.43 -2.61 -0.54
N PHE A 67 -2.19 -1.51 -0.44
CA PHE A 67 -2.32 -0.76 0.80
C PHE A 67 -3.13 -1.53 1.85
N VAL A 68 -4.26 -2.13 1.44
CA VAL A 68 -5.11 -2.94 2.32
C VAL A 68 -4.67 -4.40 2.43
N GLU A 69 -3.55 -4.74 1.78
CA GLU A 69 -3.00 -6.08 1.77
C GLU A 69 -2.71 -6.56 3.19
N ARG A 70 -3.06 -7.82 3.46
CA ARG A 70 -2.70 -8.50 4.70
C ARG A 70 -1.26 -8.96 4.62
N VAL A 71 -0.48 -8.65 5.64
CA VAL A 71 0.88 -9.17 5.81
C VAL A 71 0.90 -10.16 6.95
N THR A 72 1.49 -11.31 6.64
CA THR A 72 1.83 -12.35 7.61
C THR A 72 3.35 -12.33 7.81
N ARG A 73 3.84 -11.76 8.91
CA ARG A 73 5.28 -11.64 9.19
C ARG A 73 5.57 -11.75 10.69
N ASP A 74 6.51 -12.61 11.08
CA ASP A 74 7.02 -12.72 12.45
C ASP A 74 5.90 -12.81 13.54
N GLY A 75 4.84 -13.55 13.25
CA GLY A 75 3.69 -13.72 14.17
C GLY A 75 2.63 -12.61 14.10
N TRP A 76 2.83 -11.57 13.28
CA TRP A 76 1.80 -10.59 12.93
C TRP A 76 0.99 -11.10 11.74
N ASP A 77 -0.33 -11.21 11.91
CA ASP A 77 -1.29 -11.43 10.83
C ASP A 77 -2.29 -10.27 10.84
N GLY A 78 -2.19 -9.39 9.86
CA GLY A 78 -3.03 -8.19 9.83
C GLY A 78 -2.77 -7.29 8.62
N PRO A 79 -3.56 -6.22 8.46
CA PRO A 79 -3.32 -5.24 7.41
C PRO A 79 -1.95 -4.55 7.62
N ARG A 80 -1.26 -4.25 6.51
CA ARG A 80 0.02 -3.51 6.52
C ARG A 80 -0.09 -2.15 7.21
N PHE A 81 -1.24 -1.49 7.00
CA PHE A 81 -1.58 -0.19 7.54
C PHE A 81 -2.83 -0.29 8.41
N VAL A 82 -2.70 0.09 9.68
CA VAL A 82 -3.80 0.10 10.65
C VAL A 82 -4.27 1.53 10.83
N ARG A 83 -5.57 1.79 10.66
CA ARG A 83 -6.14 3.12 10.90
C ARG A 83 -6.04 3.47 12.38
N GLU A 84 -5.43 4.60 12.69
CA GLU A 84 -5.43 5.20 14.02
C GLU A 84 -6.50 6.28 14.09
N GLU A 85 -7.20 6.39 15.22
CA GLU A 85 -8.06 7.55 15.47
C GLU A 85 -7.20 8.83 15.49
N PRO A 86 -7.71 9.95 14.97
CA PRO A 86 -6.98 11.22 14.97
C PRO A 86 -6.76 11.68 16.41
N GLN A 87 -5.56 11.46 16.94
CA GLN A 87 -5.14 12.02 18.21
C GLN A 87 -4.52 13.40 17.95
N PRO A 88 -4.88 14.45 18.71
CA PRO A 88 -4.31 15.78 18.54
C PRO A 88 -2.79 15.70 18.65
N GLU A 89 -2.12 16.37 17.70
CA GLU A 89 -0.68 16.53 17.50
C GLU A 89 0.19 16.11 18.70
N GLN A 90 0.80 14.92 18.63
CA GLN A 90 1.92 14.57 19.50
C GLN A 90 3.23 14.91 18.76
N PRO A 91 4.20 15.57 19.44
CA PRO A 91 5.40 16.10 18.81
C PRO A 91 6.29 15.01 18.20
N GLU A 92 7.03 15.45 17.19
CA GLU A 92 7.86 14.71 16.23
C GLU A 92 8.59 13.48 16.80
N GLN A 93 8.35 12.31 16.19
CA GLN A 93 9.15 11.11 16.41
C GLN A 93 10.45 11.18 15.60
N PRO A 94 11.60 10.72 16.14
CA PRO A 94 12.89 10.80 15.46
C PRO A 94 12.92 10.00 14.16
N GLU A 95 13.65 10.54 13.18
CA GLU A 95 13.89 10.01 11.82
C GLU A 95 13.99 8.48 11.79
N GLN A 96 12.99 7.82 11.19
CA GLN A 96 13.14 6.43 10.81
C GLN A 96 13.95 6.36 9.51
N PRO A 97 14.92 5.43 9.40
CA PRO A 97 15.70 5.28 8.18
C PRO A 97 14.78 4.99 7.01
N GLU A 98 15.06 5.64 5.88
CA GLU A 98 14.42 5.46 4.59
C GLU A 98 14.18 3.95 4.37
N PRO A 99 12.95 3.49 4.09
CA PRO A 99 12.77 2.10 3.72
C PRO A 99 13.51 1.91 2.40
N GLU A 100 14.73 1.36 2.48
CA GLU A 100 15.50 0.93 1.31
C GLU A 100 14.54 0.20 0.39
N PRO A 101 14.32 0.68 -0.85
CA PRO A 101 13.40 0.03 -1.77
C PRO A 101 13.92 -1.39 -1.95
N GLU A 102 13.15 -2.40 -1.52
CA GLU A 102 13.52 -3.79 -1.72
C GLU A 102 13.93 -3.96 -3.20
N PRO A 103 15.11 -4.51 -3.49
CA PRO A 103 15.50 -4.74 -4.87
C PRO A 103 14.44 -5.64 -5.48
N GLN A 104 13.74 -5.12 -6.49
CA GLN A 104 12.80 -5.90 -7.27
C GLN A 104 13.54 -7.16 -7.72
N SER A 105 13.17 -8.29 -7.12
CA SER A 105 13.77 -9.57 -7.44
C SER A 105 13.25 -9.96 -8.81
N GLU A 106 13.99 -9.58 -9.85
CA GLU A 106 13.82 -10.09 -11.20
C GLU A 106 13.96 -11.63 -11.13
N PRO A 107 12.94 -12.42 -11.52
CA PRO A 107 13.16 -13.85 -11.66
C PRO A 107 14.08 -14.05 -12.87
N GLY A 108 15.28 -14.55 -12.60
CA GLY A 108 16.25 -14.94 -13.63
C GLY A 108 15.59 -15.78 -14.70
N THR A 109 15.56 -15.25 -15.92
CA THR A 109 15.43 -16.06 -17.13
C THR A 109 16.83 -16.52 -17.50
N GLU A 110 17.10 -17.79 -17.23
CA GLU A 110 18.12 -18.61 -17.91
C GLU A 110 17.44 -19.92 -18.34
N PRO A 111 17.98 -20.68 -19.30
CA PRO A 111 19.31 -20.58 -19.94
C PRO A 111 19.35 -19.97 -21.35
#